data_AF-B9TJH2-F1
#
_entry.id   AF-B9TJH2-F1
#
_cell.length_a   1.000
_cell.length_b   1.000
_cell.length_c   1.000
_cell.angle_alpha   90.00
_cell.angle_beta   90.00
_cell.angle_gamma   90.00
#
_symmetry.space_group_name_H-M   'P 1'
#
loop_
_entity.id
_entity.type
_entity.pdbx_description
1 polymer ?
#
loop_
_entity_poly.entity_id
_entity_poly.type
_entity_poly.pdbx_seq_one_letter_code
_entity_poly.pdbx_strand_id
1 'polypeptide(L)' 'MTCAPVHALKEPDLMPEAADHSSTTSPLHRRRVIYQTDVTSFGEGIVTAHDEHTGTVIVMDVNDGSFWRGSDSDVEVIV' A
#
# COMPACT_ATOMS: atom_id res chain seq x y z
N MET A 1 -39.95 -38.82 18.71
CA MET A 1 -40.41 -37.82 19.70
C MET A 1 -39.26 -37.65 20.68
N THR A 2 -38.57 -36.54 20.84
CA THR A 2 -38.75 -35.17 20.37
C THR A 2 -37.38 -34.51 20.50
N CYS A 3 -36.84 -33.97 19.41
CA CYS A 3 -35.88 -32.88 19.51
C CYS A 3 -36.63 -31.63 19.93
N ALA A 4 -36.13 -30.91 20.93
CA ALA A 4 -36.37 -29.47 21.06
C ALA A 4 -35.19 -28.78 21.76
N PRO A 5 -34.89 -27.52 21.42
CA PRO A 5 -33.56 -26.91 21.57
C PRO A 5 -33.58 -25.66 22.47
N VAL A 6 -32.49 -24.88 22.39
CA VAL A 6 -32.33 -23.44 22.66
C VAL A 6 -31.88 -22.98 24.06
N HIS A 7 -30.61 -22.56 24.14
CA HIS A 7 -30.19 -21.15 24.28
C HIS A 7 -28.68 -21.11 24.56
N ALA A 8 -27.88 -20.91 23.51
CA ALA A 8 -26.52 -20.42 23.69
C ALA A 8 -26.54 -18.91 23.43
N LEU A 9 -26.11 -18.17 24.44
CA LEU A 9 -26.11 -16.72 24.50
C LEU A 9 -25.17 -16.14 23.44
N LYS A 10 -25.69 -15.09 22.81
CA LYS A 10 -25.05 -14.09 21.96
C LYS A 10 -23.74 -13.57 22.54
N GLU A 11 -22.66 -13.67 21.75
CA GLU A 11 -21.53 -12.72 21.76
C GLU A 11 -21.04 -12.53 20.31
N PRO A 12 -20.55 -11.32 20.00
CA PRO A 12 -20.89 -10.59 18.79
C PRO A 12 -20.12 -11.06 17.57
N ASP A 13 -20.75 -10.83 16.41
CA ASP A 13 -20.17 -10.71 15.09
C ASP A 13 -18.71 -10.22 15.18
N LEU A 14 -17.77 -11.17 15.23
CA LEU A 14 -16.37 -10.90 14.94
C LEU A 14 -16.41 -10.49 13.48
N MET A 15 -16.40 -9.17 13.29
CA MET A 15 -16.29 -8.51 12.00
C MET A 15 -15.33 -9.34 11.15
N PRO A 16 -15.73 -9.76 9.93
CA PRO A 16 -14.72 -10.09 8.97
C PRO A 16 -14.03 -8.76 8.69
N GLU A 17 -12.95 -8.45 9.41
CA GLU A 17 -11.90 -7.62 8.85
C GLU A 17 -11.26 -8.47 7.76
N ALA A 18 -12.04 -8.69 6.69
CA ALA A 18 -11.50 -8.47 5.38
C ALA A 18 -10.87 -7.10 5.50
N ALA A 19 -9.55 -7.10 5.75
CA ALA A 19 -8.69 -6.13 5.14
C ALA A 19 -9.09 -6.19 3.66
N ASP A 20 -10.07 -5.37 3.34
CA ASP A 20 -10.28 -4.80 2.04
C ASP A 20 -8.92 -4.15 1.81
N HIS A 21 -7.99 -4.95 1.29
CA HIS A 21 -6.87 -4.48 0.53
C HIS A 21 -7.53 -3.84 -0.66
N SER A 22 -8.07 -2.64 -0.42
CA SER A 22 -8.74 -1.85 -1.40
C SER A 22 -7.71 -1.83 -2.50
N SER A 23 -8.06 -2.51 -3.59
CA SER A 23 -7.28 -2.54 -4.80
C SER A 23 -7.42 -1.18 -5.47
N THR A 24 -7.43 -0.13 -4.66
CA THR A 24 -7.21 1.25 -5.03
C THR A 24 -5.78 1.24 -5.49
N THR A 25 -5.63 1.02 -6.79
CA THR A 25 -4.39 1.28 -7.48
C THR A 25 -4.11 2.75 -7.20
N SER A 26 -3.26 3.01 -6.21
CA SER A 26 -2.93 4.37 -5.80
C SER A 26 -2.44 5.13 -7.04
N PRO A 27 -2.70 6.42 -7.19
CA PRO A 27 -2.42 7.16 -8.43
C PRO A 27 -0.95 7.12 -8.84
N LEU A 28 -0.07 6.85 -7.88
CA LEU A 28 1.36 6.64 -8.07
C LEU A 28 1.74 5.22 -8.54
N HIS A 29 0.94 4.19 -8.28
CA HIS A 29 1.31 2.81 -8.63
C HIS A 29 1.57 2.68 -10.15
N ARG A 30 2.73 2.08 -10.50
CA ARG A 30 3.26 1.94 -11.87
C ARG A 30 3.60 3.26 -12.58
N ARG A 31 3.59 4.39 -11.88
CA ARG A 31 4.14 5.65 -12.41
C ARG A 31 5.66 5.61 -12.38
N ARG A 32 6.25 6.23 -13.40
CA ARG A 32 7.68 6.51 -13.47
C ARG A 32 7.93 7.82 -12.73
N VAL A 33 8.90 7.82 -11.83
CA VAL A 33 9.15 8.91 -10.89
C VAL A 33 10.63 9.22 -10.76
N ILE A 34 10.94 10.47 -10.42
CA ILE A 34 12.22 10.87 -9.82
C ILE A 34 12.04 10.83 -8.31
N TYR A 35 12.98 10.27 -7.57
CA TYR A 35 12.95 10.24 -6.11
C TYR A 35 14.26 10.73 -5.52
N GLN A 36 14.20 11.40 -4.38
CA GLN A 36 15.38 11.93 -3.71
C GLN A 36 16.12 10.85 -2.92
N THR A 37 17.42 10.65 -3.21
CA THR A 37 18.28 9.69 -2.50
C THR A 37 19.18 10.36 -1.45
N ASP A 38 19.53 11.64 -1.66
CA ASP A 38 20.29 12.49 -0.74
C ASP A 38 19.95 13.97 -1.03
N VAL A 39 20.48 14.94 -0.28
CA VAL A 39 20.23 16.39 -0.39
C VAL A 39 20.40 16.92 -1.82
N THR A 40 21.32 16.34 -2.60
CA THR A 40 21.62 16.77 -3.98
C THR A 40 21.55 15.63 -5.00
N SER A 41 21.06 14.47 -4.60
CA SER A 41 21.08 13.26 -5.44
C SER A 41 19.67 12.73 -5.65
N PHE A 42 19.39 12.31 -6.89
CA PHE A 42 18.10 11.81 -7.32
C PHE A 42 18.27 10.49 -8.07
N GLY A 43 17.34 9.57 -7.86
CA GLY A 43 17.19 8.35 -8.63
C GLY A 43 15.96 8.43 -9.53
N GLU A 44 15.89 7.54 -10.51
CA GLU A 44 14.72 7.35 -11.36
C GLU A 44 14.20 5.92 -11.20
N GLY A 45 12.89 5.77 -11.05
CA GLY A 45 12.30 4.47 -10.78
C GLY A 45 10.84 4.34 -11.12
N ILE A 46 10.30 3.15 -10.90
CA ILE A 46 8.88 2.83 -11.04
C ILE A 46 8.32 2.56 -9.65
N VAL A 47 7.21 3.23 -9.31
CA VAL A 47 6.50 2.97 -8.06
C VAL A 47 5.86 1.59 -8.10
N THR A 48 6.25 0.73 -7.17
CA THR A 48 5.74 -0.65 -7.06
C THR A 48 4.69 -0.77 -5.96
N ALA A 49 4.72 0.10 -4.95
CA ALA A 49 3.69 0.19 -3.91
C ALA A 49 3.55 1.63 -3.42
N HIS A 50 2.33 2.02 -3.04
CA HIS A 50 2.05 3.30 -2.41
C HIS A 50 0.94 3.12 -1.37
N ASP A 51 1.25 3.42 -0.12
CA ASP A 51 0.31 3.47 0.98
C ASP A 51 -0.17 4.93 1.16
N GLU A 52 -1.40 5.20 0.72
CA GLU A 52 -2.01 6.54 0.78
C GLU A 52 -2.32 6.99 2.21
N HIS A 53 -2.44 6.06 3.16
CA HIS A 53 -2.71 6.40 4.55
C HIS A 53 -1.47 6.97 5.24
N THR A 54 -0.30 6.41 4.94
CA THR A 54 0.97 6.84 5.53
C THR A 54 1.80 7.73 4.62
N GLY A 55 1.44 7.85 3.33
CA GLY A 55 2.25 8.51 2.30
C GLY A 55 3.53 7.73 1.96
N THR A 56 3.63 6.45 2.33
CA THR A 56 4.83 5.65 2.06
C THR A 56 4.83 5.16 0.62
N VAL A 57 5.92 5.40 -0.11
CA VAL A 57 6.13 4.91 -1.47
C VAL A 57 7.30 3.93 -1.50
N ILE A 58 7.14 2.85 -2.26
CA ILE A 58 8.22 1.94 -2.66
C ILE A 58 8.49 2.13 -4.14
N VAL A 59 9.73 2.45 -4.48
CA VAL A 59 10.21 2.65 -5.84
C VAL A 59 11.24 1.59 -6.19
N MET A 60 11.15 1.02 -7.38
CA MET A 60 12.20 0.18 -7.97
C MET A 60 13.01 1.03 -8.95
N ASP A 61 14.31 1.19 -8.69
CA ASP A 61 15.24 1.92 -9.56
C ASP A 61 15.32 1.22 -10.93
N VAL A 62 15.30 2.00 -12.02
CA VAL A 62 15.32 1.45 -13.39
C VAL A 62 16.71 1.01 -13.85
N ASN A 63 17.77 1.46 -13.21
CA ASN A 63 19.15 1.21 -13.61
C ASN A 63 19.71 -0.06 -12.95
N ASP A 64 19.49 -0.24 -11.65
CA ASP A 64 20.09 -1.34 -10.88
C ASP A 64 19.05 -2.32 -10.29
N GLY A 65 17.75 -1.99 -10.37
CA GLY A 65 16.68 -2.81 -9.80
C GLY A 65 16.61 -2.78 -8.27
N SER A 66 17.37 -1.90 -7.62
CA SER A 66 17.32 -1.69 -6.17
C SER A 66 15.98 -1.06 -5.78
N PHE A 67 15.60 -1.27 -4.51
CA PHE A 67 14.40 -0.67 -3.95
C PHE A 67 14.74 0.52 -3.08
N TRP A 68 14.01 1.62 -3.30
CA TRP A 68 13.98 2.79 -2.44
C TRP A 68 12.63 2.89 -1.73
N ARG A 69 12.64 3.43 -0.52
CA ARG A 69 11.45 3.69 0.30
C ARG A 69 11.53 5.10 0.89
N GLY A 70 10.46 5.86 0.74
CA GLY A 70 10.35 7.20 1.33
C GLY A 70 8.93 7.76 1.25
N SER A 71 8.79 9.09 1.42
CA SER A 71 7.50 9.76 1.32
C SER A 71 7.12 10.01 -0.13
N ASP A 72 5.82 9.99 -0.40
CA ASP A 72 5.21 10.50 -1.64
C ASP A 72 5.54 11.98 -1.93
N SER A 73 5.94 12.75 -0.91
CA SER A 73 6.43 14.12 -1.06
C SER A 73 7.87 14.21 -1.56
N ASP A 74 8.64 13.12 -1.45
CA ASP A 74 10.03 13.03 -1.92
C ASP A 74 10.14 12.47 -3.35
N VAL A 75 8.99 12.26 -4.01
CA VAL A 75 8.91 11.74 -5.38
C VAL A 75 8.17 12.70 -6.31
N GLU A 76 8.62 12.79 -7.55
CA GLU A 76 8.01 13.58 -8.61
C GLU A 76 7.67 12.68 -9.81
N VAL A 77 6.43 12.74 -10.31
CA VAL A 77 6.00 11.94 -11.46
C VAL A 77 6.54 12.54 -12.76
N ILE A 78 7.18 11.71 -13.57
CA ILE A 78 7.66 12.09 -14.90
C ILE A 78 6.49 11.94 -15.89
N VAL A 79 6.19 13.01 -16.63
CA VAL A 79 5.11 13.07 -17.65
C VAL A 79 5.61 12.88 -19.08
#